data_AF-A0A944VUR0-F1
#
_entry.id   AF-A0A944VUR0-F1
#
_cell.length_a   1.000
_cell.length_b   1.000
_cell.length_c   1.000
_cell.angle_alpha   90.00
_cell.angle_beta   90.00
_cell.angle_gamma   90.00
#
_symmetry.space_group_name_H-M   'P 1'
#
loop_
_entity.id
_entity.type
_entity.pdbx_description
1 polymer ?
#
loop_
_entity_poly.entity_id
_entity_poly.type
_entity_poly.pdbx_seq_one_letter_code
_entity_poly.pdbx_strand_id
1 'polypeptide(L)'
;MGICGNTINVRVSSKNPENVLYEPELRCKDRLCPICNSYRSSILARKVEDLGKRMTNPHLLTVTAPNLLRDDLSKCFANYKTAMRAFKKNRSWFKKYIAGGVEHIEVTKSKERDWHIHSHMLVDLNVARKVENMKQVGHSKMLDPIKKELEIALEKCGLGTISDIRPVTSGYGKEISKYAMKFDKDITDDDIKEMAVSLRGKRMVSKFGSCYGIKDLEELEEEEQVKFVHIGSIKEVVLRCFTPEKADKRLFKIVLEMIKIGLIEFDFI
;
A
#
# COMPACT_ATOMS: atom_id res chain seq x y z
N MET A 1 19.39 4.23 -14.93
CA MET A 1 18.25 4.80 -14.18
C MET A 1 17.29 5.44 -15.17
N GLY A 2 16.02 5.04 -15.15
CA GLY A 2 15.03 5.44 -16.16
C GLY A 2 14.67 6.92 -16.10
N ILE A 3 14.16 7.44 -17.21
CA ILE A 3 13.78 8.84 -17.52
C ILE A 3 12.83 9.49 -16.48
N CYS A 4 12.30 8.71 -15.53
CA CYS A 4 11.26 9.12 -14.60
C CYS A 4 11.71 10.09 -13.50
N GLY A 5 13.02 10.23 -13.29
CA GLY A 5 13.59 11.05 -12.22
C GLY A 5 14.14 12.39 -12.64
N ASN A 6 14.06 12.73 -13.94
CA ASN A 6 14.68 13.96 -14.44
C ASN A 6 14.06 15.22 -13.81
N THR A 7 12.73 15.26 -13.67
CA THR A 7 12.03 16.34 -12.99
C THR A 7 10.80 15.78 -12.29
N ILE A 8 10.72 16.04 -10.98
CA ILE A 8 9.56 15.71 -10.15
C ILE A 8 8.94 17.02 -9.71
N ASN A 9 7.70 17.23 -10.12
CA ASN A 9 6.87 18.37 -9.77
C ASN A 9 6.21 18.17 -8.42
N VAL A 10 6.23 19.20 -7.60
CA VAL A 10 5.54 19.24 -6.32
C VAL A 10 4.22 19.96 -6.55
N ARG A 11 3.12 19.26 -6.25
CA ARG A 11 1.79 19.84 -6.28
C ARG A 11 1.12 19.71 -4.91
N VAL A 12 0.32 20.69 -4.54
CA VAL A 12 -0.41 20.70 -3.26
C VAL A 12 -1.90 20.81 -3.50
N SER A 13 -2.69 20.12 -2.69
CA SER A 13 -4.14 20.24 -2.80
C SER A 13 -4.59 21.68 -2.44
N SER A 14 -5.42 22.26 -3.30
CA SER A 14 -6.09 23.55 -3.08
C SER A 14 -6.94 23.57 -1.81
N LYS A 15 -7.52 22.43 -1.42
CA LYS A 15 -8.37 22.31 -0.23
C LYS A 15 -7.59 21.97 1.04
N ASN A 16 -6.50 21.22 0.91
CA ASN A 16 -5.65 20.84 2.03
C ASN A 16 -4.17 20.93 1.63
N PRO A 17 -3.50 22.06 1.92
CA PRO A 17 -2.09 22.26 1.63
C PRO A 17 -1.11 21.22 2.20
N GLU A 18 -1.52 20.44 3.21
CA GLU A 18 -0.70 19.34 3.75
C GLU A 18 -0.77 18.07 2.88
N ASN A 19 -1.71 18.01 1.94
CA ASN A 19 -1.80 16.94 0.97
C ASN A 19 -0.91 17.27 -0.26
N VAL A 20 0.28 16.69 -0.26
CA VAL A 20 1.30 16.88 -1.29
C VAL A 20 1.32 15.70 -2.27
N LEU A 21 1.45 16.02 -3.55
CA LEU A 21 1.68 15.09 -4.65
C LEU A 21 3.04 15.36 -5.26
N TYR A 22 3.87 14.32 -5.37
CA TYR A 22 5.16 14.37 -6.05
C TYR A 22 5.00 13.72 -7.42
N GLU A 23 4.71 14.53 -8.43
CA GLU A 23 4.36 14.08 -9.77
C GLU A 23 5.59 14.09 -10.70
N PRO A 24 6.06 12.93 -11.16
CA PRO A 24 7.14 12.88 -12.15
C PRO A 24 6.65 13.43 -13.49
N GLU A 25 7.44 14.30 -14.13
CA GLU A 25 7.12 14.87 -15.45
C GLU A 25 7.01 13.79 -16.53
N LEU A 26 7.92 12.82 -16.49
CA LEU A 26 7.91 11.64 -17.33
C LEU A 26 7.76 10.40 -16.44
N ARG A 27 6.92 9.46 -16.86
CA ARG A 27 6.73 8.18 -16.16
C ARG A 27 6.93 7.03 -17.15
N CYS A 28 7.84 6.11 -16.86
CA CYS A 28 7.96 4.85 -17.59
C CYS A 28 6.78 3.92 -17.29
N LYS A 29 6.03 4.21 -16.21
CA LYS A 29 4.90 3.41 -15.71
C LYS A 29 5.29 1.97 -15.37
N ASP A 30 6.57 1.63 -15.34
CA ASP A 30 7.05 0.38 -14.79
C ASP A 30 6.73 0.33 -13.29
N ARG A 31 6.44 -0.85 -12.77
CA ARG A 31 6.12 -1.04 -11.36
C ARG A 31 7.36 -1.19 -10.51
N LEU A 32 8.43 -1.74 -11.07
CA LEU A 32 9.71 -1.84 -10.39
C LEU A 32 10.41 -0.48 -10.30
N CYS A 33 9.99 0.50 -11.12
CA CYS A 33 10.52 1.85 -11.04
C CYS A 33 10.16 2.48 -9.68
N PRO A 34 11.15 2.81 -8.83
CA PRO A 34 10.89 3.32 -7.48
C PRO A 34 10.10 4.64 -7.50
N ILE A 35 10.34 5.48 -8.50
CA ILE A 35 9.65 6.76 -8.67
C ILE A 35 8.18 6.55 -9.05
N CYS A 36 7.90 5.73 -10.08
CA CYS A 36 6.53 5.43 -10.49
C CYS A 36 5.75 4.69 -9.40
N ASN A 37 6.42 3.80 -8.65
CA ASN A 37 5.81 3.05 -7.56
C ASN A 37 5.48 3.96 -6.37
N SER A 38 6.37 4.89 -6.00
CA SER A 38 6.14 5.90 -4.96
C SER A 38 4.97 6.82 -5.31
N TYR A 39 4.91 7.29 -6.56
CA TYR A 39 3.78 8.08 -7.05
C TYR A 39 2.45 7.32 -6.90
N ARG A 40 2.35 6.09 -7.42
CA ARG A 40 1.15 5.25 -7.30
C ARG A 40 0.76 4.96 -5.87
N SER A 41 1.74 4.60 -5.04
CA SER A 41 1.54 4.33 -3.62
C SER A 41 0.96 5.55 -2.90
N SER A 42 1.43 6.76 -3.22
CA SER A 42 0.87 7.99 -2.66
C SER A 42 -0.60 8.20 -3.05
N ILE A 43 -0.98 7.88 -4.30
CA ILE A 43 -2.38 8.00 -4.76
C ILE A 43 -3.25 6.98 -4.05
N LEU A 44 -2.78 5.73 -4.01
CA LEU A 44 -3.45 4.63 -3.35
C LEU A 44 -3.69 4.95 -1.87
N ALA A 45 -2.68 5.43 -1.16
CA ALA A 45 -2.78 5.79 0.26
C ALA A 45 -3.96 6.74 0.51
N ARG A 46 -4.03 7.83 -0.27
CA ARG A 46 -5.06 8.86 -0.13
C ARG A 46 -6.45 8.33 -0.47
N LYS A 47 -6.57 7.63 -1.60
CA LYS A 47 -7.87 7.10 -2.04
C LYS A 47 -8.41 6.03 -1.09
N VAL A 48 -7.52 5.24 -0.48
CA VAL A 48 -7.86 4.25 0.54
C VAL A 48 -8.22 4.92 1.88
N GLU A 49 -7.56 6.01 2.25
CA GLU A 49 -7.95 6.85 3.40
C GLU A 49 -9.36 7.41 3.25
N ASP A 50 -9.67 8.00 2.10
CA ASP A 50 -11.00 8.55 1.84
C ASP A 50 -12.07 7.46 1.66
N LEU A 51 -11.68 6.26 1.24
CA LEU A 51 -12.57 5.11 1.20
C LEU A 51 -12.94 4.63 2.61
N GLY A 52 -11.97 4.42 3.50
CA GLY A 52 -12.29 3.88 4.84
C GLY A 52 -13.08 4.86 5.70
N LYS A 53 -12.98 6.18 5.48
CA LYS A 53 -13.89 7.18 6.10
C LYS A 53 -15.36 6.96 5.77
N ARG A 54 -15.66 6.30 4.65
CA ARG A 54 -17.02 5.99 4.18
C ARG A 54 -17.49 4.58 4.54
N MET A 55 -16.61 3.77 5.13
CA MET A 55 -16.93 2.40 5.56
C MET A 55 -17.59 2.41 6.94
N THR A 56 -18.44 1.43 7.20
CA THR A 56 -19.14 1.33 8.49
C THR A 56 -18.18 0.85 9.58
N ASN A 57 -17.37 -0.16 9.26
CA ASN A 57 -16.46 -0.80 10.20
C ASN A 57 -15.09 -1.11 9.58
N PRO A 58 -14.33 -0.08 9.18
CA PRO A 58 -13.04 -0.23 8.50
C PRO A 58 -11.97 -0.84 9.41
N HIS A 59 -11.29 -1.87 8.89
CA HIS A 59 -10.16 -2.54 9.53
C HIS A 59 -9.02 -2.73 8.53
N LEU A 60 -7.81 -2.76 9.07
CA LEU A 60 -6.66 -3.34 8.39
C LEU A 60 -6.70 -4.84 8.58
N LEU A 61 -6.43 -5.57 7.50
CA LEU A 61 -6.26 -7.02 7.50
C LEU A 61 -5.03 -7.36 6.67
N THR A 62 -4.01 -7.94 7.30
CA THR A 62 -2.80 -8.41 6.62
C THR A 62 -2.79 -9.93 6.56
N VAL A 63 -2.80 -10.47 5.34
CA VAL A 63 -2.77 -11.91 5.07
C VAL A 63 -1.42 -12.28 4.49
N THR A 64 -0.74 -13.24 5.10
CA THR A 64 0.58 -13.71 4.64
C THR A 64 0.46 -15.01 3.87
N ALA A 65 1.18 -15.14 2.76
CA ALA A 65 1.27 -16.37 2.00
C ALA A 65 1.94 -17.49 2.81
N PRO A 66 1.53 -18.77 2.64
CA PRO A 66 2.17 -19.88 3.31
C PRO A 66 3.64 -20.03 2.86
N ASN A 67 4.42 -20.82 3.61
CA ASN A 67 5.82 -21.13 3.29
C ASN A 67 5.91 -22.18 2.17
N LEU A 68 5.25 -21.96 1.03
CA LEU A 68 5.22 -22.90 -0.10
C LEU A 68 5.73 -22.20 -1.37
N LEU A 69 6.64 -22.86 -2.09
CA LEU A 69 7.14 -22.44 -3.41
C LEU A 69 7.77 -21.04 -3.41
N ARG A 70 8.44 -20.67 -2.32
CA ARG A 70 9.07 -19.35 -2.16
C ARG A 70 10.33 -19.17 -3.01
N ASP A 71 10.83 -20.25 -3.59
CA ASP A 71 11.95 -20.28 -4.53
C ASP A 71 11.59 -19.79 -5.95
N ASP A 72 10.29 -19.76 -6.29
CA ASP A 72 9.79 -19.33 -7.61
C ASP A 72 8.65 -18.32 -7.46
N LEU A 73 8.94 -17.05 -7.77
CA LEU A 73 7.97 -15.96 -7.58
C LEU A 73 6.72 -16.15 -8.43
N SER A 74 6.87 -16.64 -9.66
CA SER A 74 5.75 -16.81 -10.60
C SER A 74 4.76 -17.84 -10.06
N LYS A 75 5.25 -19.00 -9.61
CA LYS A 75 4.43 -20.05 -9.00
C LYS A 75 3.84 -19.60 -7.67
N CYS A 76 4.64 -19.02 -6.78
CA CYS A 76 4.19 -18.49 -5.49
C CYS A 76 3.03 -17.50 -5.67
N PHE A 77 3.20 -16.52 -6.57
CA PHE A 77 2.20 -15.49 -6.84
C PHE A 77 0.92 -16.07 -7.48
N ALA A 78 1.06 -16.99 -8.44
CA ALA A 78 -0.10 -17.63 -9.08
C ALA A 78 -0.94 -18.43 -8.08
N ASN A 79 -0.30 -19.19 -7.20
CA ASN A 79 -0.96 -19.95 -6.14
C ASN A 79 -1.63 -19.02 -5.14
N TYR A 80 -0.92 -17.98 -4.69
CA TYR A 80 -1.47 -16.99 -3.78
C TYR A 80 -2.72 -16.32 -4.36
N LYS A 81 -2.69 -15.86 -5.61
CA LYS A 81 -3.87 -15.25 -6.25
C LYS A 81 -5.04 -16.23 -6.37
N THR A 82 -4.77 -17.50 -6.62
CA THR A 82 -5.80 -18.54 -6.73
C THR A 82 -6.48 -18.78 -5.39
N ALA A 83 -5.68 -19.00 -4.35
CA ALA A 83 -6.12 -19.18 -2.98
C ALA A 83 -6.92 -17.97 -2.47
N MET A 84 -6.41 -16.76 -2.73
CA MET A 84 -7.05 -15.49 -2.36
C MET A 84 -8.36 -15.21 -3.11
N ARG A 85 -8.48 -15.67 -4.36
CA ARG A 85 -9.76 -15.65 -5.09
C ARG A 85 -10.77 -16.63 -4.50
N ALA A 86 -10.34 -17.83 -4.11
CA ALA A 86 -11.21 -18.81 -3.45
C ALA A 86 -11.72 -18.28 -2.12
N PHE A 87 -10.83 -17.70 -1.30
CA PHE A 87 -11.16 -17.05 -0.03
C PHE A 87 -12.22 -15.95 -0.22
N LYS A 88 -11.98 -14.98 -1.10
CA LYS A 88 -12.91 -13.87 -1.36
C LYS A 88 -14.27 -14.28 -1.94
N LYS A 89 -14.35 -15.41 -2.65
CA LYS A 89 -15.61 -15.93 -3.19
C LYS A 89 -16.44 -16.68 -2.15
N ASN A 90 -15.82 -17.13 -1.06
CA ASN A 90 -16.45 -17.97 -0.06
C ASN A 90 -17.58 -17.23 0.69
N ARG A 91 -18.81 -17.76 0.62
CA ARG A 91 -19.97 -17.13 1.27
C ARG A 91 -20.03 -17.41 2.76
N SER A 92 -19.58 -18.57 3.21
CA SER A 92 -19.70 -19.04 4.59
C SER A 92 -18.79 -18.27 5.55
N TRP A 93 -17.64 -17.80 5.08
CA TRP A 93 -16.67 -17.09 5.92
C TRP A 93 -16.45 -15.66 5.44
N PHE A 94 -15.99 -15.48 4.19
CA PHE A 94 -15.58 -14.16 3.71
C PHE A 94 -16.78 -13.22 3.62
N LYS A 95 -17.83 -13.58 2.88
CA LYS A 95 -19.00 -12.70 2.74
C LYS A 95 -19.85 -12.59 4.01
N LYS A 96 -19.68 -13.52 4.96
CA LYS A 96 -20.29 -13.44 6.30
C LYS A 96 -19.70 -12.26 7.08
N TYR A 97 -18.38 -12.12 7.07
CA TYR A 97 -17.66 -11.15 7.91
C TYR A 97 -17.19 -9.89 7.20
N ILE A 98 -17.09 -9.90 5.87
CA ILE A 98 -16.49 -8.80 5.09
C ILE A 98 -17.47 -8.37 4.00
N ALA A 99 -17.93 -7.12 4.08
CA ALA A 99 -18.83 -6.52 3.10
C ALA A 99 -18.10 -6.14 1.79
N GLY A 100 -16.87 -5.66 1.92
CA GLY A 100 -16.05 -5.24 0.79
C GLY A 100 -14.72 -4.64 1.24
N GLY A 101 -13.92 -4.22 0.26
CA GLY A 101 -12.62 -3.64 0.55
C GLY A 101 -11.68 -3.52 -0.65
N VAL A 102 -10.44 -3.19 -0.32
CA VAL A 102 -9.31 -3.05 -1.23
C VAL A 102 -8.18 -3.92 -0.73
N GLU A 103 -7.58 -4.72 -1.61
CA GLU A 103 -6.37 -5.50 -1.39
C GLU A 103 -5.23 -4.85 -2.15
N HIS A 104 -4.09 -4.67 -1.49
CA HIS A 104 -2.80 -4.39 -2.12
C HIS A 104 -1.83 -5.53 -1.80
N ILE A 105 -1.27 -6.14 -2.85
CA ILE A 105 -0.29 -7.22 -2.72
C ILE A 105 1.12 -6.64 -2.67
N GLU A 106 1.82 -6.94 -1.59
CA GLU A 106 3.25 -6.66 -1.40
C GLU A 106 4.04 -7.95 -1.66
N VAL A 107 5.13 -7.83 -2.43
CA VAL A 107 6.10 -8.90 -2.65
C VAL A 107 7.45 -8.44 -2.10
N THR A 108 8.01 -9.24 -1.19
CA THR A 108 9.34 -9.01 -0.60
C THR A 108 10.19 -10.27 -0.76
N LYS A 109 11.50 -10.11 -0.60
CA LYS A 109 12.45 -11.23 -0.58
C LYS A 109 13.18 -11.23 0.75
N SER A 110 13.28 -12.38 1.40
CA SER A 110 14.08 -12.51 2.62
C SER A 110 15.57 -12.53 2.31
N LYS A 111 16.39 -12.37 3.35
CA LYS A 111 17.85 -12.51 3.27
C LYS A 111 18.29 -13.92 2.86
N GLU A 112 17.45 -14.91 3.14
CA GLU A 112 17.65 -16.33 2.81
C GLU A 112 17.20 -16.66 1.37
N ARG A 113 16.82 -15.64 0.58
CA ARG A 113 16.38 -15.70 -0.84
C ARG A 113 14.99 -16.29 -1.10
N ASP A 114 14.14 -16.35 -0.09
CA ASP A 114 12.74 -16.76 -0.25
C ASP A 114 11.83 -15.58 -0.60
N TRP A 115 10.94 -15.76 -1.58
CA TRP A 115 9.87 -14.81 -1.90
C TRP A 115 8.74 -14.87 -0.87
N HIS A 116 8.41 -13.72 -0.31
CA HIS A 116 7.30 -13.53 0.61
C HIS A 116 6.21 -12.67 -0.04
N ILE A 117 4.97 -13.12 0.06
CA ILE A 117 3.82 -12.42 -0.48
C ILE A 117 2.88 -12.08 0.67
N HIS A 118 2.50 -10.82 0.77
CA HIS A 118 1.53 -10.31 1.73
C HIS A 118 0.41 -9.60 0.99
N SER A 119 -0.81 -9.68 1.51
CA SER A 119 -1.88 -8.75 1.15
C SER A 119 -2.13 -7.84 2.33
N HIS A 120 -1.97 -6.53 2.11
CA HIS A 120 -2.50 -5.51 3.01
C HIS A 120 -3.88 -5.10 2.50
N MET A 121 -4.89 -5.24 3.35
CA MET A 121 -6.27 -5.01 2.95
C MET A 121 -6.92 -3.95 3.84
N LEU A 122 -7.60 -2.99 3.21
CA LEU A 122 -8.70 -2.28 3.86
C LEU A 122 -9.95 -3.14 3.70
N VAL A 123 -10.56 -3.55 4.81
CA VAL A 123 -11.82 -4.30 4.82
C VAL A 123 -12.90 -3.55 5.59
N ASP A 124 -14.12 -3.57 5.09
CA ASP A 124 -15.31 -3.17 5.84
C ASP A 124 -15.92 -4.41 6.47
N LEU A 125 -15.79 -4.55 7.80
CA LEU A 125 -16.29 -5.73 8.49
C LEU A 125 -17.80 -5.65 8.69
N ASN A 126 -18.53 -6.67 8.25
CA ASN A 126 -19.96 -6.80 8.44
C ASN A 126 -20.32 -7.37 9.83
N VAL A 127 -19.77 -6.75 10.88
CA VAL A 127 -20.03 -7.13 12.27
C VAL A 127 -20.22 -5.87 13.12
N ALA A 128 -21.07 -5.94 14.14
CA ALA A 128 -21.48 -4.79 14.94
C ALA A 128 -20.39 -4.24 15.89
N ARG A 129 -19.22 -4.88 15.97
CA ARG A 129 -18.14 -4.52 16.90
C ARG A 129 -16.78 -4.38 16.20
N LYS A 130 -15.83 -3.76 16.88
CA LYS A 130 -14.41 -3.78 16.45
C LYS A 130 -13.80 -5.16 16.68
N VAL A 131 -12.90 -5.55 15.78
CA VAL A 131 -12.13 -6.79 15.80
C VAL A 131 -10.66 -6.43 15.91
N GLU A 132 -9.97 -7.06 16.84
CA GLU A 132 -8.54 -6.86 17.07
C GLU A 132 -7.82 -8.21 17.00
N ASN A 133 -6.48 -8.20 16.97
CA ASN A 133 -5.72 -9.46 17.05
C ASN A 133 -6.06 -10.24 18.31
N MET A 134 -6.09 -9.55 19.45
CA MET A 134 -6.31 -10.12 20.76
C MET A 134 -7.38 -9.31 21.49
N LYS A 135 -8.41 -9.99 21.98
CA LYS A 135 -9.47 -9.41 22.79
C LYS A 135 -9.18 -9.62 24.28
N GLN A 136 -9.38 -8.59 25.09
CA GLN A 136 -9.34 -8.72 26.54
C GLN A 136 -10.61 -9.39 27.08
N VAL A 137 -10.44 -10.41 27.92
CA VAL A 137 -11.50 -11.16 28.60
C VAL A 137 -11.09 -11.30 30.07
N GLY A 138 -11.72 -10.49 30.94
CA GLY A 138 -11.28 -10.34 32.33
C GLY A 138 -9.84 -9.82 32.41
N HIS A 139 -8.97 -10.61 33.05
CA HIS A 139 -7.53 -10.32 33.19
C HIS A 139 -6.65 -10.97 32.11
N SER A 140 -7.26 -11.68 31.14
CA SER A 140 -6.53 -12.42 30.09
C SER A 140 -6.73 -11.81 28.71
N LYS A 141 -5.78 -12.03 27.80
CA LYS A 141 -5.93 -11.73 26.37
C LYS A 141 -6.12 -13.04 25.60
N MET A 142 -7.15 -13.09 24.77
CA MET A 142 -7.45 -14.25 23.91
C MET A 142 -7.55 -13.82 22.46
N LEU A 143 -7.23 -14.72 21.52
CA LEU A 143 -7.39 -14.48 20.09
C LEU A 143 -8.85 -14.10 19.80
N ASP A 144 -9.07 -13.06 19.00
CA ASP A 144 -10.45 -12.69 18.64
C ASP A 144 -11.13 -13.84 17.87
N PRO A 145 -12.35 -14.28 18.26
CA PRO A 145 -13.02 -15.38 17.59
C PRO A 145 -13.23 -15.16 16.08
N ILE A 146 -13.44 -13.91 15.64
CA ILE A 146 -13.60 -13.60 14.22
C ILE A 146 -12.26 -13.76 13.49
N LYS A 147 -11.16 -13.30 14.08
CA LYS A 147 -9.81 -13.56 13.54
C LYS A 147 -9.58 -15.04 13.37
N LYS A 148 -9.87 -15.84 14.41
CA LYS A 148 -9.70 -17.30 14.39
C LYS A 148 -10.50 -17.96 13.27
N GLU A 149 -11.77 -17.58 13.09
CA GLU A 149 -12.60 -18.11 12.01
C GLU A 149 -12.09 -17.73 10.61
N LEU A 150 -11.60 -16.50 10.45
CA LEU A 150 -10.99 -16.07 9.19
C LEU A 150 -9.69 -16.84 8.91
N GLU A 151 -8.85 -17.11 9.90
CA GLU A 151 -7.64 -17.92 9.76
C GLU A 151 -7.96 -19.36 9.31
N ILE A 152 -8.95 -20.00 9.93
CA ILE A 152 -9.42 -21.34 9.50
C ILE A 152 -9.89 -21.31 8.04
N ALA A 153 -10.58 -20.24 7.62
CA ALA A 153 -11.05 -20.10 6.25
C ALA A 153 -9.90 -19.85 5.25
N LEU A 154 -8.87 -19.11 5.65
CA LEU A 154 -7.65 -18.90 4.87
C LEU A 154 -6.91 -20.23 4.65
N GLU A 155 -6.70 -21.00 5.72
CA GLU A 155 -6.02 -22.30 5.68
C GLU A 155 -6.73 -23.27 4.73
N LYS A 156 -8.07 -23.35 4.81
CA LYS A 156 -8.89 -24.15 3.87
C LYS A 156 -8.74 -23.75 2.40
N CYS A 157 -8.34 -22.51 2.13
CA CYS A 157 -8.09 -22.02 0.78
C CYS A 157 -6.63 -22.18 0.34
N GLY A 158 -5.75 -22.70 1.19
CA GLY A 158 -4.31 -22.79 0.94
C GLY A 158 -3.56 -21.46 1.14
N LEU A 159 -4.10 -20.56 1.99
CA LEU A 159 -3.41 -19.35 2.43
C LEU A 159 -2.73 -19.58 3.79
N GLY A 160 -1.83 -18.68 4.16
CA GLY A 160 -1.20 -18.68 5.48
C GLY A 160 -2.10 -18.01 6.52
N THR A 161 -1.48 -17.29 7.45
CA THR A 161 -2.14 -16.72 8.63
C THR A 161 -2.50 -15.24 8.46
N ILE A 162 -3.25 -14.72 9.44
CA ILE A 162 -3.49 -13.29 9.60
C ILE A 162 -2.40 -12.74 10.53
N SER A 163 -1.45 -12.02 9.95
CA SER A 163 -0.37 -11.38 10.72
C SER A 163 -0.88 -10.19 11.52
N ASP A 164 -1.87 -9.45 10.99
CA ASP A 164 -2.49 -8.33 11.69
C ASP A 164 -3.97 -8.17 11.29
N ILE A 165 -4.83 -7.92 12.28
CA ILE A 165 -6.18 -7.39 12.09
C ILE A 165 -6.48 -6.40 13.20
N ARG A 166 -6.90 -5.19 12.82
CA ARG A 166 -7.21 -4.12 13.76
C ARG A 166 -8.04 -3.01 13.12
N PRO A 167 -8.75 -2.19 13.91
CA PRO A 167 -9.42 -1.01 13.40
C PRO A 167 -8.43 -0.06 12.73
N VAL A 168 -8.87 0.64 11.68
CA VAL A 168 -8.03 1.68 11.06
C VAL A 168 -7.82 2.85 12.02
N THR A 169 -6.62 3.40 12.02
CA THR A 169 -6.23 4.65 12.71
C THR A 169 -5.74 5.66 11.68
N SER A 170 -5.59 6.94 12.02
CA SER A 170 -5.04 7.94 11.08
C SER A 170 -3.72 7.49 10.44
N GLY A 171 -3.54 7.73 9.14
CA GLY A 171 -2.32 7.37 8.39
C GLY A 171 -2.27 5.92 7.87
N TYR A 172 -3.33 5.14 8.07
CA TYR A 172 -3.42 3.74 7.59
C TYR A 172 -3.32 3.59 6.06
N GLY A 173 -3.59 4.65 5.29
CA GLY A 173 -3.43 4.63 3.85
C GLY A 173 -1.99 4.30 3.46
N LYS A 174 -1.02 4.91 4.16
CA LYS A 174 0.42 4.66 3.97
C LYS A 174 0.80 3.21 4.26
N GLU A 175 0.07 2.54 5.15
CA GLU A 175 0.33 1.15 5.53
C GLU A 175 -0.19 0.16 4.48
N ILE A 176 -1.38 0.41 3.92
CA ILE A 176 -1.90 -0.40 2.81
C ILE A 176 -1.12 -0.14 1.54
N SER A 177 -0.74 1.10 1.29
CA SER A 177 0.06 1.48 0.14
C SER A 177 1.56 1.24 0.36
N LYS A 178 1.96 0.49 1.39
CA LYS A 178 3.36 0.06 1.52
C LYS A 178 3.77 -0.54 0.19
N TYR A 179 4.88 -0.03 -0.34
CA TYR A 179 5.34 -0.25 -1.70
C TYR A 179 5.13 -1.71 -2.10
N ALA A 180 4.63 -1.95 -3.32
CA ALA A 180 4.49 -3.31 -3.83
C ALA A 180 5.81 -4.11 -3.79
N MET A 181 6.95 -3.41 -3.60
CA MET A 181 8.30 -3.93 -3.53
C MET A 181 9.08 -3.16 -2.48
N LYS A 182 9.50 -3.87 -1.45
CA LYS A 182 10.54 -3.38 -0.55
C LYS A 182 11.85 -3.98 -1.04
N PHE A 183 12.66 -3.17 -1.72
CA PHE A 183 14.04 -3.53 -2.02
C PHE A 183 14.82 -3.44 -0.71
N ASP A 184 14.89 -4.53 0.04
CA ASP A 184 15.90 -4.64 1.10
C ASP A 184 17.29 -4.68 0.45
N LYS A 185 18.34 -4.34 1.22
CA LYS A 185 19.72 -4.20 0.72
C LYS A 185 20.28 -5.46 0.04
N ASP A 186 19.63 -6.60 0.23
CA ASP A 186 20.09 -7.92 -0.18
C ASP A 186 19.45 -8.42 -1.51
N ILE A 187 18.69 -7.57 -2.22
CA ILE A 187 18.13 -7.95 -3.53
C ILE A 187 19.20 -7.96 -4.63
N THR A 188 19.23 -9.02 -5.44
CA THR A 188 20.17 -9.16 -6.56
C THR A 188 19.55 -8.75 -7.89
N ASP A 189 20.39 -8.51 -8.91
CA ASP A 189 19.91 -8.22 -10.27
C ASP A 189 19.03 -9.33 -10.85
N ASP A 190 19.31 -10.59 -10.51
CA ASP A 190 18.51 -11.73 -10.98
C ASP A 190 17.14 -11.77 -10.31
N ASP A 191 17.05 -11.36 -9.04
CA ASP A 191 15.78 -11.19 -8.34
C ASP A 191 14.94 -10.08 -8.98
N ILE A 192 15.58 -8.95 -9.35
CA ILE A 192 14.92 -7.84 -10.03
C ILE A 192 14.40 -8.31 -11.40
N LYS A 193 15.18 -9.09 -12.16
CA LYS A 193 14.74 -9.68 -13.44
C LYS A 193 13.56 -10.64 -13.24
N GLU A 194 13.62 -11.50 -12.23
CA GLU A 194 12.55 -12.44 -11.91
C GLU A 194 11.25 -11.69 -11.57
N MET A 195 11.33 -10.63 -10.76
CA MET A 195 10.19 -9.76 -10.45
C MET A 195 9.64 -9.08 -11.70
N ALA A 196 10.52 -8.54 -12.55
CA ALA A 196 10.14 -7.83 -13.78
C ALA A 196 9.29 -8.74 -14.67
N VAL A 197 9.71 -10.00 -14.83
CA VAL A 197 9.04 -10.99 -15.67
C VAL A 197 7.79 -11.52 -14.99
N SER A 198 7.90 -11.97 -13.73
CA SER A 198 6.82 -12.68 -13.02
C SER A 198 5.63 -11.79 -12.69
N LEU A 199 5.88 -10.51 -12.37
CA LEU A 199 4.84 -9.56 -11.98
C LEU A 199 4.30 -8.73 -13.16
N ARG A 200 4.87 -8.89 -14.37
CA ARG A 200 4.42 -8.17 -15.56
C ARG A 200 2.94 -8.41 -15.82
N GLY A 201 2.17 -7.32 -15.92
CA GLY A 201 0.73 -7.37 -16.21
C GLY A 201 -0.15 -7.97 -15.11
N LYS A 202 0.42 -8.42 -13.97
CA LYS A 202 -0.37 -8.93 -12.85
C LYS A 202 -1.16 -7.80 -12.19
N ARG A 203 -2.17 -8.07 -11.38
CA ARG A 203 -2.89 -7.01 -10.66
C ARG A 203 -2.49 -7.02 -9.19
N MET A 204 -1.86 -5.94 -8.74
CA MET A 204 -1.37 -5.77 -7.37
C MET A 204 -2.44 -5.15 -6.46
N VAL A 205 -3.22 -4.19 -6.97
CA VAL A 205 -4.36 -3.60 -6.27
C VAL A 205 -5.66 -4.19 -6.78
N SER A 206 -6.51 -4.72 -5.91
CA SER A 206 -7.79 -5.33 -6.26
C SER A 206 -8.92 -4.84 -5.36
N LYS A 207 -10.04 -4.44 -5.96
CA LYS A 207 -11.29 -4.09 -5.26
C LYS A 207 -12.20 -5.31 -5.17
N PHE A 208 -12.98 -5.45 -4.10
CA PHE A 208 -13.92 -6.55 -3.92
C PHE A 208 -15.13 -6.16 -3.07
N GLY A 209 -16.18 -6.99 -3.13
CA GLY A 209 -17.44 -6.78 -2.41
C GLY A 209 -18.08 -5.44 -2.77
N SER A 210 -18.59 -4.73 -1.75
CA SER A 210 -19.19 -3.39 -1.90
C SER A 210 -18.27 -2.34 -2.55
N CYS A 211 -16.96 -2.59 -2.58
CA CYS A 211 -15.96 -1.68 -3.16
C CYS A 211 -15.66 -1.95 -4.65
N TYR A 212 -16.23 -2.99 -5.27
CA TYR A 212 -15.88 -3.41 -6.63
C TYR A 212 -16.08 -2.31 -7.68
N GLY A 213 -17.14 -1.51 -7.56
CA GLY A 213 -17.50 -0.44 -8.50
C GLY A 213 -16.77 0.89 -8.30
N ILE A 214 -15.83 0.99 -7.35
CA ILE A 214 -15.06 2.22 -7.13
C ILE A 214 -14.16 2.48 -8.36
N LYS A 215 -13.90 3.76 -8.69
CA LYS A 215 -12.99 4.19 -9.76
C LYS A 215 -11.53 3.76 -9.51
N ASP A 216 -10.60 4.13 -10.40
CA ASP A 216 -9.19 3.74 -10.24
C ASP A 216 -8.62 4.29 -8.92
N LEU A 217 -7.81 3.47 -8.25
CA LEU A 217 -7.17 3.77 -6.97
C LEU A 217 -5.67 4.09 -7.13
N GLU A 218 -5.07 3.84 -8.29
CA GLU A 218 -3.62 4.01 -8.53
C GLU A 218 -3.29 5.22 -9.41
N GLU A 219 -4.27 5.83 -10.05
CA GLU A 219 -4.12 7.04 -10.88
C GLU A 219 -5.12 8.13 -10.44
N LEU A 220 -4.81 9.40 -10.72
CA LEU A 220 -5.72 10.52 -10.48
C LEU A 220 -6.61 10.74 -11.70
N GLU A 221 -7.90 10.92 -11.46
CA GLU A 221 -8.85 11.38 -12.47
C GLU A 221 -8.58 12.85 -12.82
N GLU A 222 -8.98 13.31 -14.01
CA GLU A 222 -8.77 14.70 -14.45
C GLU A 222 -9.33 15.71 -13.44
N GLU A 223 -10.53 15.46 -12.93
CA GLU A 223 -11.18 16.26 -11.88
C GLU A 223 -10.38 16.32 -10.57
N GLU A 224 -9.61 15.28 -10.27
CA GLU A 224 -8.73 15.22 -9.09
C GLU A 224 -7.45 16.00 -9.35
N GLN A 225 -6.88 15.90 -10.56
CA GLN A 225 -5.67 16.62 -10.95
C GLN A 225 -5.86 18.14 -10.88
N VAL A 226 -7.02 18.66 -11.30
CA VAL A 226 -7.34 20.11 -11.24
C VAL A 226 -7.34 20.65 -9.81
N LYS A 227 -7.53 19.79 -8.79
CA LYS A 227 -7.50 20.20 -7.38
C LYS A 227 -6.09 20.42 -6.86
N PHE A 228 -5.06 20.03 -7.61
CA PHE A 228 -3.66 20.17 -7.23
C PHE A 228 -3.01 21.36 -7.93
N VAL A 229 -2.45 22.27 -7.14
CA VAL A 229 -1.73 23.44 -7.62
C VAL A 229 -0.24 23.11 -7.66
N HIS A 230 0.40 23.33 -8.81
CA HIS A 230 1.84 23.21 -8.96
C HIS A 230 2.55 24.32 -8.20
N ILE A 231 3.55 23.96 -7.39
CA ILE A 231 4.34 24.92 -6.60
C ILE A 231 5.83 24.94 -6.96
N GLY A 232 6.24 24.17 -7.96
CA GLY A 232 7.62 24.04 -8.45
C GLY A 232 8.10 22.60 -8.53
N SER A 233 9.29 22.39 -9.07
CA SER A 233 10.01 21.12 -9.00
C SER A 233 10.55 20.86 -7.58
N ILE A 234 10.98 19.62 -7.28
CA ILE A 234 11.66 19.30 -6.00
C ILE A 234 12.80 20.29 -5.74
N LYS A 235 13.65 20.53 -6.74
CA LYS A 235 14.82 21.43 -6.62
C LYS A 235 14.38 22.85 -6.28
N GLU A 236 13.37 23.37 -6.96
CA GLU A 236 12.83 24.72 -6.69
C GLU A 236 12.20 24.82 -5.30
N VAL A 237 11.45 23.80 -4.88
CA VAL A 237 10.82 23.77 -3.54
C VAL A 237 11.87 23.70 -2.43
N VAL A 238 12.93 22.91 -2.60
CA VAL A 238 14.05 22.85 -1.64
C VAL A 238 14.77 24.20 -1.58
N LEU A 239 15.12 24.79 -2.72
CA LEU A 239 15.79 26.10 -2.76
C LEU A 239 14.93 27.20 -2.11
N ARG A 240 13.62 27.21 -2.36
CA ARG A 240 12.68 28.16 -1.75
C ARG A 240 12.44 27.89 -0.26
N CYS A 241 12.65 26.66 0.20
CA CYS A 241 12.53 26.31 1.60
C CYS A 241 13.67 26.92 2.43
N PHE A 242 14.89 26.96 1.89
CA PHE A 242 16.09 27.44 2.58
C PHE A 242 16.56 28.75 1.97
N THR A 243 16.10 29.88 2.51
CA THR A 243 16.69 31.20 2.19
C THR A 243 17.78 31.55 3.19
N PRO A 244 18.77 32.41 2.84
CA PRO A 244 19.85 32.79 3.75
C PRO A 244 19.38 33.38 5.09
N GLU A 245 18.20 34.02 5.11
CA GLU A 245 17.69 34.69 6.30
C GLU A 245 16.72 33.83 7.12
N LYS A 246 15.98 32.91 6.48
CA LYS A 246 14.90 32.15 7.14
C LYS A 246 14.45 30.90 6.36
N ALA A 247 14.01 29.89 7.08
CA ALA A 247 13.31 28.75 6.48
C ALA A 247 11.80 29.00 6.35
N ASP A 248 11.20 28.69 5.20
CA ASP A 248 9.74 28.67 5.05
C ASP A 248 9.17 27.44 5.77
N LYS A 249 8.43 27.67 6.87
CA LYS A 249 7.88 26.58 7.71
C LYS A 249 6.97 25.62 6.94
N ARG A 250 6.22 26.11 5.94
CA ARG A 250 5.31 25.29 5.15
C ARG A 250 6.10 24.43 4.18
N LEU A 251 7.05 25.01 3.45
CA LEU A 251 7.90 24.24 2.54
C LEU A 251 8.80 23.26 3.31
N PHE A 252 9.23 23.63 4.51
CA PHE A 252 10.03 22.75 5.37
C PHE A 252 9.31 21.45 5.74
N LYS A 253 8.01 21.51 6.06
CA LYS A 253 7.20 20.30 6.27
C LYS A 253 7.19 19.40 5.01
N ILE A 254 7.08 20.00 3.84
CA ILE A 254 7.06 19.28 2.56
C ILE A 254 8.43 18.63 2.31
N VAL A 255 9.52 19.39 2.48
CA VAL A 255 10.90 18.90 2.36
C VAL A 255 11.18 17.75 3.35
N LEU A 256 10.71 17.86 4.60
CA LEU A 256 10.82 16.75 5.56
C LEU A 256 10.08 15.49 5.09
N GLU A 257 8.89 15.64 4.52
CA GLU A 257 8.20 14.49 3.93
C GLU A 257 8.97 13.93 2.73
N MET A 258 9.56 14.76 1.86
CA MET A 258 10.42 14.31 0.75
C MET A 258 11.59 13.44 1.25
N ILE A 259 12.24 13.85 2.34
CA ILE A 259 13.33 13.08 2.98
C ILE A 259 12.78 11.75 3.52
N LYS A 260 11.67 11.77 4.26
CA LYS A 260 11.06 10.57 4.85
C LYS A 260 10.69 9.52 3.81
N ILE A 261 10.30 9.94 2.61
CA ILE A 261 9.95 9.03 1.51
C ILE A 261 11.12 8.75 0.55
N GLY A 262 12.32 9.27 0.84
CA GLY A 262 13.54 9.02 0.08
C GLY A 262 13.58 9.69 -1.31
N LEU A 263 12.85 10.79 -1.52
CA LEU A 263 12.93 11.55 -2.77
C LEU A 263 14.15 12.48 -2.85
N ILE A 264 14.67 12.88 -1.70
CA ILE A 264 15.90 13.67 -1.57
C ILE A 264 16.69 13.12 -0.38
N GLU A 265 18.02 13.16 -0.49
CA GLU A 265 18.93 12.92 0.61
C GLU A 265 19.51 14.27 1.04
N PHE A 266 19.60 14.49 2.35
CA PHE A 266 20.40 15.58 2.90
C PHE A 266 21.75 14.99 3.24
N ASP A 267 22.69 15.12 2.33
CA ASP A 267 24.09 15.00 2.69
C ASP A 267 24.42 16.24 3.53
N PHE A 268 24.45 16.06 4.85
CA PHE A 268 25.12 17.03 5.70
C PHE A 268 26.59 17.04 5.25
N ILE A 269 27.06 18.21 4.82
CA ILE A 269 28.47 18.51 4.57
C ILE A 269 29.31 18.04 5.77
#